data_AF-A0A956I060-F1
#
_entry.id   AF-A0A956I060-F1
#
_cell.length_a   1.000
_cell.length_b   1.000
_cell.length_c   1.000
_cell.angle_alpha   90.00
_cell.angle_beta   90.00
_cell.angle_gamma   90.00
#
_symmetry.space_group_name_H-M   'P 1'
#
loop_
_entity.id
_entity.type
_entity.pdbx_description
1 polymer ?
#
loop_
_entity_poly.entity_id
_entity_poly.type
_entity_poly.pdbx_seq_one_letter_code
_entity_poly.pdbx_strand_id
1 'polypeptide(L)'
;MTASWTIRAPRTAGILASAALALAVAACGSSHKAAPKHANADGATQRPALPWDPGPAPELRNAPATAAIALVGGTVWTAAGQIIPNGLVVARNGVLEYVGPGSDAAIPDDAQVFDVRGRHVTPGLIDTHSHMG
;
A
#
# COMPACT_ATOMS: atom_id res chain seq x y z
N MET A 1 -22.54 44.68 37.02
CA MET A 1 -22.62 43.47 36.17
C MET A 1 -21.67 42.45 36.77
N THR A 2 -22.19 41.53 37.58
CA THR A 2 -21.40 40.63 38.44
C THR A 2 -21.81 39.19 38.16
N ALA A 3 -20.88 38.36 37.69
CA ALA A 3 -21.04 36.91 37.68
C ALA A 3 -19.74 36.27 38.16
N SER A 4 -19.76 35.90 39.44
CA SER A 4 -18.76 35.10 40.12
C SER A 4 -18.92 33.65 39.71
N TRP A 5 -17.89 33.04 39.12
CA TRP A 5 -17.88 31.62 38.75
C TRP A 5 -17.01 30.87 39.75
N THR A 6 -17.63 30.08 40.61
CA THR A 6 -16.95 29.04 41.40
C THR A 6 -17.95 27.93 41.61
N ILE A 7 -17.49 26.68 41.44
CA ILE A 7 -17.97 25.38 41.94
C ILE A 7 -17.61 24.35 40.84
N ARG A 8 -17.07 23.16 41.07
CA ARG A 8 -16.41 22.45 42.17
C ARG A 8 -16.06 21.08 41.57
N ALA A 9 -14.81 20.66 41.58
CA ALA A 9 -14.45 19.29 41.19
C ALA A 9 -14.94 18.29 42.27
N PRO A 10 -15.38 17.07 41.90
CA PRO A 10 -15.44 15.96 42.85
C PRO A 10 -14.12 15.19 42.89
N ARG A 11 -13.62 15.02 44.12
CA ARG A 11 -12.42 14.28 44.49
C ARG A 11 -12.80 12.84 44.87
N THR A 12 -12.04 11.88 44.33
CA THR A 12 -11.47 10.67 44.98
C THR A 12 -12.34 9.59 45.64
N ALA A 13 -11.79 8.37 45.53
CA ALA A 13 -11.92 7.17 46.38
C ALA A 13 -13.15 6.28 46.09
N GLY A 14 -13.06 4.96 45.99
CA GLY A 14 -11.98 3.99 46.19
C GLY A 14 -12.62 2.58 46.22
N ILE A 15 -11.82 1.60 46.67
CA ILE A 15 -12.21 0.26 47.17
C ILE A 15 -11.98 -0.93 46.21
N LEU A 16 -11.13 -1.81 46.72
CA LEU A 16 -10.71 -3.14 46.31
C LEU A 16 -11.87 -4.15 46.34
N ALA A 17 -11.89 -5.11 45.41
CA ALA A 17 -12.56 -6.39 45.61
C ALA A 17 -11.85 -7.52 44.86
N SER A 18 -11.79 -8.66 45.54
CA SER A 18 -10.90 -9.80 45.35
C SER A 18 -11.37 -10.82 44.29
N ALA A 19 -10.39 -11.57 43.77
CA ALA A 19 -10.35 -13.02 43.50
C ALA A 19 -11.53 -13.74 42.77
N ALA A 20 -11.22 -14.33 41.61
CA ALA A 20 -11.56 -15.72 41.18
C ALA A 20 -11.18 -15.88 39.69
N LEU A 21 -10.20 -16.71 39.34
CA LEU A 21 -10.39 -18.08 38.84
C LEU A 21 -11.27 -18.18 37.58
N ALA A 22 -10.64 -18.31 36.40
CA ALA A 22 -11.04 -19.28 35.38
C ALA A 22 -9.97 -19.39 34.30
N LEU A 23 -9.55 -20.63 34.09
CA LEU A 23 -8.61 -21.10 33.08
C LEU A 23 -9.30 -21.15 31.70
N ALA A 24 -8.50 -20.88 30.66
CA ALA A 24 -8.66 -21.35 29.28
C ALA A 24 -9.78 -20.75 28.40
N VAL A 25 -9.35 -19.86 27.48
CA VAL A 25 -9.70 -20.04 26.06
C VAL A 25 -8.41 -20.03 25.26
N ALA A 26 -8.25 -21.10 24.49
CA ALA A 26 -7.14 -21.35 23.61
C ALA A 26 -6.84 -20.14 22.71
N ALA A 27 -5.64 -19.58 22.86
CA ALA A 27 -5.04 -18.84 21.78
C ALA A 27 -4.72 -19.86 20.67
N CYS A 28 -5.67 -20.06 19.74
CA CYS A 28 -5.31 -20.38 18.37
C CYS A 28 -4.52 -19.16 17.88
N GLY A 29 -3.23 -19.14 18.21
CA GLY A 29 -2.26 -18.31 17.53
C GLY A 29 -2.23 -18.78 16.10
N SER A 30 -3.09 -18.20 15.26
CA SER A 30 -2.88 -18.22 13.82
C SER A 30 -1.56 -17.49 13.62
N SER A 31 -0.49 -18.27 13.61
CA SER A 31 0.79 -17.87 13.04
C SER A 31 0.48 -17.63 11.57
N HIS A 32 0.06 -16.40 11.27
CA HIS A 32 0.01 -15.91 9.92
C HIS A 32 1.48 -15.88 9.54
N LYS A 33 1.95 -16.96 8.90
CA LYS A 33 3.23 -16.98 8.22
C LYS A 33 3.20 -15.74 7.34
N ALA A 34 3.93 -14.70 7.73
CA ALA A 34 4.12 -13.55 6.87
C ALA A 34 4.66 -14.14 5.57
N ALA A 35 3.86 -14.03 4.50
CA ALA A 35 4.36 -14.33 3.17
C ALA A 35 5.65 -13.52 3.01
N PRO A 36 6.72 -14.13 2.46
CA PRO A 36 7.98 -13.42 2.34
C PRO A 36 7.70 -12.14 1.58
N LYS A 37 7.88 -10.99 2.24
CA LYS A 37 7.99 -9.72 1.53
C LYS A 37 9.11 -9.96 0.54
N HIS A 38 8.82 -9.85 -0.75
CA HIS A 38 9.86 -9.76 -1.76
C HIS A 38 10.67 -8.53 -1.37
N ALA A 39 11.78 -8.77 -0.67
CA ALA A 39 12.74 -7.74 -0.37
C ALA A 39 13.19 -7.23 -1.73
N ASN A 40 12.83 -5.99 -2.05
CA ASN A 40 13.46 -5.28 -3.15
C ASN A 40 14.86 -4.97 -2.63
N ALA A 41 15.75 -5.96 -2.78
CA ALA A 41 17.16 -5.74 -2.62
C ALA A 41 17.59 -4.95 -3.85
N ASP A 42 18.34 -3.88 -3.63
CA ASP A 42 19.05 -3.10 -4.65
C ASP A 42 20.12 -3.92 -5.41
N GLY A 43 19.97 -5.24 -5.45
CA GLY A 43 20.77 -6.19 -6.20
C GLY A 43 19.83 -7.00 -7.09
N ALA A 44 19.90 -6.74 -8.39
CA ALA A 44 19.35 -7.59 -9.42
C ALA A 44 19.76 -9.05 -9.15
N THR A 45 18.88 -9.84 -8.54
CA THR A 45 18.97 -11.30 -8.67
C THR A 45 18.64 -11.56 -10.13
N GLN A 46 19.71 -11.73 -10.90
CA GLN A 46 19.66 -11.78 -12.34
C GLN A 46 18.72 -12.90 -12.77
N ARG A 47 17.52 -12.51 -13.24
CA ARG A 47 16.62 -13.42 -13.94
C ARG A 47 17.46 -14.12 -15.03
N PRO A 48 17.41 -15.45 -15.16
CA PRO A 48 18.09 -16.12 -16.26
C PRO A 48 17.61 -15.47 -17.56
N ALA A 49 18.55 -14.96 -18.36
CA ALA A 49 18.23 -14.32 -19.63
C ALA A 49 17.50 -15.36 -20.48
N LEU A 50 16.21 -15.13 -20.73
CA LEU A 50 15.45 -16.00 -21.61
C LEU A 50 15.91 -15.71 -23.05
N PRO A 51 15.97 -16.70 -23.95
CA PRO A 51 16.40 -16.50 -25.35
C PRO A 51 15.59 -15.43 -26.10
N TRP A 52 14.38 -15.16 -25.61
CA TRP A 52 13.45 -14.18 -26.17
C TRP A 52 13.32 -12.91 -25.31
N ASP A 53 14.00 -12.82 -24.16
CA ASP A 53 13.96 -11.63 -23.31
C ASP A 53 14.94 -10.59 -23.88
N PRO A 54 14.47 -9.52 -24.56
CA PRO A 54 15.36 -8.50 -25.10
C PRO A 54 16.04 -7.66 -24.01
N GLY A 55 15.78 -7.95 -22.73
CA GLY A 55 16.04 -7.05 -21.63
C GLY A 55 14.96 -5.96 -21.55
N PRO A 56 15.07 -5.02 -20.60
CA PRO A 56 14.20 -3.86 -20.58
C PRO A 56 14.31 -3.13 -21.92
N ALA A 57 13.17 -2.63 -22.43
CA ALA A 57 13.15 -1.84 -23.66
C ALA A 57 14.24 -0.76 -23.60
N PRO A 58 15.07 -0.59 -24.65
CA PRO A 58 16.21 0.31 -24.62
C PRO A 58 15.81 1.77 -24.31
N GLU A 59 14.56 2.12 -24.60
CA GLU A 59 13.91 3.38 -24.26
C GLU A 59 13.86 3.62 -22.74
N LEU A 60 13.57 2.60 -21.93
CA LEU A 60 13.54 2.68 -20.47
C LEU A 60 14.95 2.79 -19.87
N ARG A 61 15.97 2.26 -20.56
CA ARG A 61 17.36 2.26 -20.08
C ARG A 61 17.98 3.66 -20.09
N ASN A 62 17.53 4.53 -21.00
CA ASN A 62 18.07 5.88 -21.21
C ASN A 62 17.00 6.97 -21.05
N ALA A 63 15.80 6.65 -20.55
CA ALA A 63 14.77 7.64 -20.32
C ALA A 63 15.28 8.68 -19.30
N PRO A 64 15.08 9.99 -19.55
CA PRO A 64 15.35 11.00 -18.53
C PRO A 64 14.53 10.67 -17.28
N ALA A 65 15.10 10.92 -16.11
CA ALA A 65 14.40 10.68 -14.84
C ALA A 65 13.05 11.41 -14.87
N THR A 66 11.97 10.66 -14.67
CA THR A 66 10.62 11.20 -14.65
C THR A 66 10.19 11.45 -13.20
N ALA A 67 9.46 12.53 -12.97
CA ALA A 67 8.83 12.80 -11.69
C ALA A 67 7.92 11.62 -11.30
N ALA A 68 7.74 11.39 -10.00
CA ALA A 68 6.81 10.36 -9.55
C ALA A 68 5.39 10.67 -9.99
N ILE A 69 4.61 9.61 -10.21
CA ILE A 69 3.17 9.68 -10.43
C ILE A 69 2.50 8.87 -9.33
N ALA A 70 1.47 9.42 -8.71
CA ALA A 70 0.68 8.75 -7.68
C ALA A 70 -0.80 8.71 -8.07
N LEU A 71 -1.39 7.52 -8.16
CA LEU A 71 -2.83 7.32 -8.32
C LEU A 71 -3.42 6.97 -6.94
N VAL A 72 -4.37 7.78 -6.45
CA VAL A 72 -4.84 7.71 -5.06
C VAL A 72 -6.33 7.40 -4.99
N GLY A 73 -6.69 6.45 -4.12
CA GLY A 73 -8.07 6.21 -3.67
C GLY A 73 -8.92 5.39 -4.65
N GLY A 74 -8.35 4.87 -5.73
CA GLY A 74 -9.05 4.03 -6.70
C GLY A 74 -9.18 2.58 -6.25
N THR A 75 -10.01 1.80 -6.95
CA THR A 75 -10.03 0.33 -6.82
C THR A 75 -8.98 -0.25 -7.75
N VAL A 76 -7.88 -0.77 -7.19
CA VAL A 76 -6.74 -1.30 -7.96
C VAL A 76 -6.90 -2.79 -8.21
N TRP A 77 -6.78 -3.18 -9.46
CA TRP A 77 -6.77 -4.55 -9.94
C TRP A 77 -5.32 -4.92 -10.26
N THR A 78 -4.77 -5.93 -9.60
CA THR A 78 -3.35 -6.30 -9.79
C THR A 78 -3.13 -7.29 -10.93
N ALA A 79 -4.20 -7.92 -11.44
CA ALA A 79 -4.16 -9.12 -12.27
C ALA A 79 -3.41 -10.33 -11.65
N ALA A 80 -2.99 -10.23 -10.37
CA ALA A 80 -2.39 -11.30 -9.59
C ALA A 80 -3.41 -11.93 -8.60
N GLY A 81 -4.70 -11.69 -8.83
CA GLY A 81 -5.81 -12.17 -7.97
C GLY A 81 -6.20 -11.23 -6.84
N GLN A 82 -5.39 -10.22 -6.51
CA GLN A 82 -5.72 -9.22 -5.49
C GLN A 82 -6.45 -8.02 -6.10
N ILE A 83 -7.53 -7.59 -5.43
CA ILE A 83 -8.22 -6.32 -5.64
C ILE A 83 -8.05 -5.46 -4.39
N ILE A 84 -7.64 -4.20 -4.57
CA ILE A 84 -7.29 -3.29 -3.47
C ILE A 84 -8.23 -2.08 -3.52
N PRO A 85 -9.23 -1.99 -2.63
CA PRO A 85 -10.06 -0.80 -2.50
C PRO A 85 -9.27 0.34 -1.86
N ASN A 86 -9.57 1.59 -2.24
CA ASN A 86 -8.86 2.79 -1.76
C ASN A 86 -7.33 2.64 -1.87
N GLY A 87 -6.86 2.08 -2.99
CA GLY A 87 -5.46 1.79 -3.21
C GLY A 87 -4.62 3.01 -3.56
N LEU A 88 -3.31 2.86 -3.41
CA LEU A 88 -2.28 3.77 -3.87
C LEU A 88 -1.38 3.04 -4.86
N VAL A 89 -1.14 3.66 -6.01
CA VAL A 89 -0.15 3.23 -7.00
C VAL A 89 0.86 4.36 -7.19
N VAL A 90 2.14 4.07 -6.95
CA VAL A 90 3.24 5.03 -7.16
C VAL A 90 4.19 4.48 -8.21
N ALA A 91 4.50 5.29 -9.21
CA ALA A 91 5.44 4.94 -10.28
C ALA A 91 6.48 6.06 -10.45
N ARG A 92 7.72 5.67 -10.74
CA ARG A 92 8.83 6.59 -11.05
C ARG A 92 9.73 5.94 -12.09
N ASN A 93 10.23 6.72 -13.05
CA ASN A 93 11.13 6.21 -14.09
C ASN A 93 10.58 4.99 -14.85
N GLY A 94 9.25 4.94 -15.05
CA GLY A 94 8.58 3.82 -15.71
C GLY A 94 8.48 2.53 -14.87
N VAL A 95 8.89 2.56 -13.60
CA VAL A 95 8.85 1.42 -12.67
C VAL A 95 7.88 1.71 -11.53
N LEU A 96 7.16 0.69 -11.05
CA LEU A 96 6.31 0.79 -9.87
C LEU A 96 7.17 0.81 -8.60
N GLU A 97 7.06 1.88 -7.81
CA GLU A 97 7.69 1.97 -6.48
C GLU A 97 6.76 1.39 -5.40
N TYR A 98 5.43 1.50 -5.59
CA TYR A 98 4.45 0.99 -4.64
C TYR A 98 3.12 0.63 -5.31
N VAL A 99 2.51 -0.48 -4.89
CA VAL A 99 1.11 -0.85 -5.17
C VAL A 99 0.54 -1.50 -3.92
N GLY A 100 -0.49 -0.90 -3.32
CA GLY A 100 -1.03 -1.40 -2.05
C GLY A 100 -2.16 -0.53 -1.49
N PRO A 101 -2.65 -0.84 -0.27
CA PRO A 101 -3.61 0.00 0.43
C PRO A 101 -3.08 1.43 0.62
N GLY A 102 -3.89 2.45 0.34
CA GLY A 102 -3.45 3.84 0.46
C GLY A 102 -3.09 4.27 1.88
N SER A 103 -3.51 3.51 2.91
CA SER A 103 -3.14 3.74 4.30
C SER A 103 -1.71 3.32 4.64
N ASP A 104 -1.08 2.49 3.83
CA ASP A 104 0.14 1.76 4.22
C ASP A 104 1.41 2.39 3.65
N ALA A 105 1.29 3.45 2.84
CA ALA A 105 2.42 4.16 2.25
C ALA A 105 2.13 5.66 2.09
N ALA A 106 3.20 6.46 2.16
CA ALA A 106 3.16 7.88 1.90
C ALA A 106 3.29 8.16 0.39
N ILE A 107 2.69 9.27 -0.05
CA ILE A 107 2.88 9.79 -1.40
C ILE A 107 4.20 10.57 -1.43
N PRO A 108 5.12 10.32 -2.39
CA PRO A 108 6.34 11.11 -2.52
C PRO A 108 6.03 12.60 -2.74
N ASP A 109 6.82 13.50 -2.13
CA ASP A 109 6.58 14.95 -2.19
C ASP A 109 6.67 15.53 -3.60
N ASP A 110 7.45 14.91 -4.48
CA ASP A 110 7.63 15.30 -5.87
C ASP A 110 6.65 14.60 -6.82
N ALA A 111 5.70 13.82 -6.28
CA ALA A 111 4.75 13.08 -7.11
C ALA A 111 3.67 14.00 -7.69
N GLN A 112 3.39 13.82 -8.98
CA GLN A 112 2.15 14.28 -9.57
C GLN A 112 1.00 13.38 -9.09
N VAL A 113 0.08 13.95 -8.33
CA VAL A 113 -1.02 13.22 -7.69
C VAL A 113 -2.28 13.25 -8.54
N PHE A 114 -2.87 12.08 -8.76
CA PHE A 114 -4.17 11.90 -9.41
C PHE A 114 -5.15 11.23 -8.45
N ASP A 115 -6.21 11.94 -8.09
CA ASP A 115 -7.34 11.38 -7.35
C ASP A 115 -8.23 10.56 -8.29
N VAL A 116 -8.30 9.26 -8.03
CA VAL A 116 -9.04 8.30 -8.85
C VAL A 116 -10.11 7.58 -8.02
N ARG A 117 -10.62 8.20 -6.95
CA ARG A 117 -11.75 7.68 -6.18
C ARG A 117 -12.98 7.43 -7.05
N GLY A 118 -13.65 6.31 -6.79
CA GLY A 118 -14.78 5.83 -7.59
C GLY A 118 -14.39 5.31 -8.98
N ARG A 119 -13.10 5.26 -9.31
CA ARG A 119 -12.57 4.71 -10.56
C ARG A 119 -11.80 3.41 -10.31
N HIS A 120 -11.50 2.72 -11.40
CA HIS A 120 -10.77 1.46 -11.40
C HIS A 120 -9.39 1.68 -12.04
N VAL A 121 -8.36 1.13 -11.40
CA VAL A 121 -6.99 1.11 -11.93
C VAL A 121 -6.65 -0.33 -12.27
N THR A 122 -6.29 -0.60 -13.53
CA THR A 122 -5.89 -1.93 -14.00
C THR A 122 -4.45 -1.88 -14.49
N PRO A 123 -3.77 -3.03 -14.65
CA PRO A 123 -2.55 -3.06 -15.44
C PRO A 123 -2.88 -2.62 -16.88
N GLY A 124 -1.85 -2.19 -17.62
CA GLY A 124 -1.99 -1.96 -19.05
C GLY A 124 -2.47 -3.24 -19.74
N LEU A 125 -3.47 -3.10 -20.62
CA LEU A 125 -3.97 -4.23 -21.40
C LEU A 125 -2.93 -4.62 -22.46
N ILE A 126 -2.77 -5.92 -22.69
CA ILE A 126 -1.88 -6.47 -23.72
C ILE A 126 -2.76 -6.96 -24.87
N ASP A 127 -2.56 -6.39 -26.05
CA ASP A 127 -3.19 -6.87 -27.28
C ASP A 127 -2.21 -7.81 -28.00
N THR A 128 -2.61 -9.08 -28.14
CA THR A 128 -1.82 -10.11 -28.84
C THR A 128 -2.27 -10.31 -30.28
N HIS A 129 -3.27 -9.54 -30.75
CA HIS A 129 -3.85 -9.72 -32.06
C HIS A 129 -4.29 -8.37 -32.66
N SER A 130 -3.31 -7.66 -33.20
CA SER A 130 -3.54 -6.42 -33.94
C SER A 130 -3.15 -6.58 -35.40
N HIS A 131 -3.94 -5.97 -36.30
CA HIS A 131 -3.54 -5.77 -37.68
C HIS A 131 -3.01 -4.34 -37.81
N MET A 132 -1.68 -4.19 -37.87
CA MET A 132 -1.04 -2.91 -38.21
C MET A 132 -0.47 -3.04 -39.63
N GLY A 133 -1.19 -2.48 -40.62
CA GLY A 133 -0.82 -2.55 -42.04
C GLY A 133 -1.81 -1.76 -42.90
#